data_AF-A0A956MQ60-F1
#
_entry.id   AF-A0A956MQ60-F1
#
_cell.length_a   1.000
_cell.length_b   1.000
_cell.length_c   1.000
_cell.angle_alpha   90.00
_cell.angle_beta   90.00
_cell.angle_gamma   90.00
#
_symmetry.space_group_name_H-M   'P 1'
#
loop_
_entity.id
_entity.type
_entity.pdbx_description
1 polymer ?
#
loop_
_entity_poly.entity_id
_entity_poly.type
_entity_poly.pdbx_seq_one_letter_code
_entity_poly.pdbx_strand_id
1 'polypeptide(L)'
;MLENYSLRRLLTIGIVAAMLVIQFPGYSISADSTLSVVTVFIDQGSPIHPGSSREDVVAVFGPPSRVDSRDVPNAHHPVFLDRVHTFHYPGMVIRFYEAMLAGKEFVVDIAVNSDRYQPLSPLKVGSTTVDVERFLGLPHISYNNIWIYDEMHAGLGRVCLRMKDGAVQAILWQFYFD
;
A
#
# COMPACT_ATOMS: atom_id res chain seq x y z
N MET A 1 -44.28 -4.55 59.05
CA MET A 1 -43.92 -4.75 57.64
C MET A 1 -42.40 -4.72 57.59
N LEU A 2 -41.65 -5.84 57.62
CA LEU A 2 -41.66 -6.97 56.64
C LEU A 2 -41.56 -6.36 55.23
N GLU A 3 -40.51 -6.49 54.44
CA GLU A 3 -39.68 -7.64 54.07
C GLU A 3 -38.47 -7.08 53.28
N ASN A 4 -37.22 -7.42 53.59
CA ASN A 4 -36.45 -8.62 53.22
C ASN A 4 -35.66 -8.52 51.90
N TYR A 5 -34.35 -8.79 52.04
CA TYR A 5 -33.46 -9.54 51.12
C TYR A 5 -33.13 -8.93 49.73
N SER A 6 -31.94 -9.04 49.15
CA SER A 6 -30.67 -9.70 49.48
C SER A 6 -29.68 -9.48 48.31
N LEU A 7 -28.41 -9.25 48.66
CA LEU A 7 -27.17 -9.75 48.03
C LEU A 7 -26.93 -9.74 46.49
N ARG A 8 -25.77 -9.14 46.17
CA ARG A 8 -24.64 -9.64 45.33
C ARG A 8 -24.87 -9.89 43.82
N ARG A 9 -24.07 -9.22 42.97
CA ARG A 9 -22.82 -9.73 42.33
C ARG A 9 -22.33 -8.76 41.23
N LEU A 10 -21.00 -8.77 41.03
CA LEU A 10 -20.25 -8.16 39.93
C LEU A 10 -20.85 -8.41 38.54
N LEU A 11 -20.71 -7.45 37.62
CA LEU A 11 -20.36 -7.74 36.22
C LEU A 11 -19.92 -6.49 35.43
N THR A 12 -18.79 -6.67 34.75
CA THR A 12 -18.08 -5.85 33.77
C THR A 12 -18.94 -5.48 32.55
N ILE A 13 -18.98 -4.21 32.15
CA ILE A 13 -19.41 -3.73 30.82
C ILE A 13 -18.59 -2.44 30.58
N GLY A 14 -17.66 -2.30 29.62
CA GLY A 14 -17.74 -2.67 28.21
C GLY A 14 -18.19 -1.43 27.40
N ILE A 15 -17.37 -0.38 27.31
CA ILE A 15 -17.71 0.81 26.50
C ILE A 15 -17.40 0.50 25.03
N VAL A 16 -18.47 0.30 24.27
CA VAL A 16 -18.50 0.21 22.81
C VAL A 16 -18.24 1.62 22.25
N ALA A 17 -17.11 1.81 21.57
CA ALA A 17 -16.89 2.97 20.73
C ALA A 17 -17.64 2.77 19.40
N ALA A 18 -18.64 3.61 19.15
CA ALA A 18 -19.42 3.60 17.92
C ALA A 18 -18.54 3.95 16.71
N MET A 19 -18.45 3.03 15.75
CA MET A 19 -17.91 3.32 14.42
C MET A 19 -18.85 4.27 13.68
N LEU A 20 -18.39 5.50 13.46
CA LEU A 20 -19.00 6.43 12.53
C LEU A 20 -18.65 5.95 11.11
N VAL A 21 -19.60 5.30 10.44
CA VAL A 21 -19.49 4.95 9.01
C VAL A 21 -19.67 6.22 8.20
N ILE A 22 -18.57 6.80 7.72
CA ILE A 22 -18.62 7.85 6.69
C ILE A 22 -18.95 7.14 5.37
N GLN A 23 -20.20 7.27 4.91
CA GLN A 23 -20.60 6.79 3.59
C GLN A 23 -20.06 7.76 2.52
N PHE A 24 -19.09 7.30 1.74
CA PHE A 24 -18.77 7.93 0.45
C PHE A 24 -19.78 7.46 -0.60
N PRO A 25 -20.46 8.36 -1.34
CA PRO A 25 -21.40 7.96 -2.38
C PRO A 25 -20.65 7.20 -3.48
N GLY A 26 -20.93 5.89 -3.61
CA GLY A 26 -20.31 5.00 -4.59
C GLY A 26 -19.57 3.79 -4.02
N TYR A 27 -19.42 3.68 -2.69
CA TYR A 27 -18.66 2.59 -2.06
C TYR A 27 -19.57 1.69 -1.20
N SER A 28 -20.01 0.55 -1.76
CA SER A 28 -20.70 -0.51 -1.01
C SER A 28 -19.71 -1.64 -0.73
N ILE A 29 -19.20 -1.71 0.50
CA ILE A 29 -18.43 -2.87 0.96
C ILE A 29 -19.44 -3.99 1.28
N SER A 30 -19.57 -4.98 0.40
CA SER A 30 -20.33 -6.21 0.68
C SER A 30 -19.50 -7.15 1.55
N ALA A 31 -20.11 -7.67 2.61
CA ALA A 31 -19.47 -8.37 3.71
C ALA A 31 -19.10 -9.86 3.47
N ASP A 32 -18.61 -10.24 2.28
CA ASP A 32 -18.27 -11.65 1.99
C ASP A 32 -16.93 -11.88 1.26
N SER A 33 -16.04 -10.88 1.30
CA SER A 33 -14.59 -11.01 1.07
C SER A 33 -13.95 -9.65 1.41
N THR A 34 -13.92 -9.29 2.69
CA THR A 34 -13.41 -7.99 3.14
C THR A 34 -11.90 -7.93 2.99
N LEU A 35 -11.43 -7.55 1.80
CA LEU A 35 -10.06 -7.12 1.57
C LEU A 35 -9.69 -6.07 2.63
N SER A 36 -8.49 -6.18 3.19
CA SER A 36 -8.03 -5.21 4.18
C SER A 36 -7.91 -3.83 3.52
N VAL A 37 -8.04 -2.74 4.28
CA VAL A 37 -7.81 -1.39 3.74
C VAL A 37 -6.38 -1.23 3.19
N VAL A 38 -5.42 -1.97 3.75
CA VAL A 38 -4.04 -2.02 3.26
C VAL A 38 -4.00 -2.71 1.89
N THR A 39 -4.75 -3.80 1.70
CA THR A 39 -4.89 -4.47 0.39
C THR A 39 -5.39 -3.48 -0.66
N VAL A 40 -6.48 -2.78 -0.37
CA VAL A 40 -7.08 -1.81 -1.29
C VAL A 40 -6.08 -0.68 -1.59
N PHE A 41 -5.32 -0.23 -0.59
CA PHE A 41 -4.32 0.81 -0.78
C PHE A 41 -3.10 0.35 -1.59
N ILE A 42 -2.71 -0.92 -1.49
CA ILE A 42 -1.65 -1.50 -2.32
C ILE A 42 -2.10 -1.54 -3.78
N ASP A 43 -3.31 -2.04 -4.01
CA ASP A 43 -3.86 -2.26 -5.35
C ASP A 43 -4.24 -0.93 -6.05
N GLN A 44 -4.96 -0.06 -5.34
CA GLN A 44 -5.62 1.11 -5.94
C GLN A 44 -5.01 2.45 -5.48
N GLY A 45 -4.18 2.44 -4.44
CA GLY A 45 -3.55 3.65 -3.93
C GLY A 45 -2.31 4.07 -4.72
N SER A 46 -1.75 3.16 -5.52
CA SER A 46 -0.55 3.38 -6.32
C SER A 46 -0.87 4.12 -7.64
N PRO A 47 0.09 4.87 -8.23
CA PRO A 47 -0.14 5.61 -9.47
C PRO A 47 -0.42 4.75 -10.72
N ILE A 48 0.00 3.49 -10.70
CA ILE A 48 -0.17 2.55 -11.81
C ILE A 48 -0.46 1.16 -11.24
N HIS A 49 -1.23 0.36 -11.95
CA HIS A 49 -1.57 -0.99 -11.50
C HIS A 49 -0.32 -1.91 -11.51
N PRO A 50 -0.16 -2.86 -10.57
CA PRO A 50 1.03 -3.73 -10.51
C PRO A 50 1.27 -4.56 -11.78
N GLY A 51 0.19 -4.86 -12.51
CA GLY A 51 0.21 -5.56 -13.80
C GLY A 51 0.45 -4.67 -15.03
N SER A 52 0.69 -3.37 -14.87
CA SER A 52 0.97 -2.47 -15.99
C SER A 52 2.34 -2.74 -16.62
N SER A 53 2.40 -2.65 -17.94
CA SER A 53 3.66 -2.71 -18.68
C SER A 53 4.39 -1.36 -18.69
N ARG A 54 5.66 -1.36 -19.10
CA ARG A 54 6.43 -0.15 -19.40
C ARG A 54 5.72 0.74 -20.43
N GLU A 55 5.10 0.15 -21.44
CA GLU A 55 4.37 0.89 -22.47
C GLU A 55 3.15 1.61 -21.88
N ASP A 56 2.39 0.94 -21.01
CA ASP A 56 1.25 1.55 -20.31
C ASP A 56 1.70 2.74 -19.46
N VAL A 57 2.82 2.59 -18.73
CA VAL A 57 3.38 3.66 -17.89
C VAL A 57 3.81 4.87 -18.73
N VAL A 58 4.41 4.64 -19.90
CA VAL A 58 4.77 5.72 -20.82
C VAL A 58 3.53 6.38 -21.43
N ALA A 59 2.48 5.61 -21.73
CA ALA A 59 1.23 6.16 -22.23
C ALA A 59 0.54 7.09 -21.22
N VAL A 60 0.63 6.76 -19.92
CA VAL A 60 0.00 7.54 -18.84
C VAL A 60 0.83 8.75 -18.43
N PHE A 61 2.14 8.59 -18.24
CA PHE A 61 3.01 9.64 -17.68
C PHE A 61 3.93 10.32 -18.69
N GLY A 62 3.94 9.87 -19.94
CA GLY A 62 4.93 10.25 -20.93
C GLY A 62 6.27 9.53 -20.73
N PRO A 63 7.29 9.88 -21.54
CA PRO A 63 8.60 9.25 -21.44
C PRO A 63 9.28 9.60 -20.10
N PRO A 64 9.98 8.64 -19.47
CA PRO A 64 10.77 8.91 -18.28
C PRO A 64 11.96 9.82 -18.59
N SER A 65 12.45 10.56 -17.58
CA SER A 65 13.64 11.40 -17.73
C SER A 65 14.93 10.57 -17.81
N ARG A 66 14.92 9.35 -17.26
CA ARG A 66 16.01 8.37 -17.38
C ARG A 66 15.45 6.95 -17.28
N VAL A 67 16.06 6.04 -18.03
CA VAL A 67 15.86 4.60 -17.90
C VAL A 67 17.19 3.94 -17.59
N ASP A 68 17.26 3.21 -16.48
CA ASP A 68 18.38 2.34 -16.15
C ASP A 68 17.95 0.89 -16.37
N SER A 69 18.85 0.05 -16.88
CA SER A 69 18.58 -1.38 -17.10
C SER A 69 19.76 -2.21 -16.61
N ARG A 70 19.46 -3.32 -15.95
CA ARG A 70 20.49 -4.26 -15.50
C ARG A 70 20.00 -5.70 -15.61
N ASP A 71 20.90 -6.58 -16.00
CA ASP A 71 20.63 -8.02 -15.96
C ASP A 71 20.81 -8.53 -14.52
N VAL A 72 19.93 -9.43 -14.10
CA VAL A 72 19.95 -10.06 -12.78
C VAL A 72 19.73 -11.57 -12.93
N PRO A 73 20.30 -12.42 -12.08
CA PRO A 73 19.98 -13.85 -12.10
C PRO A 73 18.47 -14.07 -11.90
N ASN A 74 17.88 -14.97 -12.68
CA ASN A 74 16.49 -15.37 -12.50
C ASN A 74 16.32 -16.03 -11.13
N ALA A 75 15.27 -15.65 -10.41
CA ALA A 75 15.05 -16.09 -9.03
C ALA A 75 14.81 -17.60 -8.90
N HIS A 76 14.19 -18.22 -9.91
CA HIS A 76 13.85 -19.65 -9.93
C HIS A 76 14.90 -20.49 -10.66
N HIS A 77 15.61 -19.90 -11.63
CA HIS A 77 16.61 -20.57 -12.45
C HIS A 77 17.87 -19.69 -12.62
N PRO A 78 18.78 -19.64 -11.62
CA PRO A 78 19.90 -18.68 -11.58
C PRO A 78 20.92 -18.75 -12.74
N VAL A 79 20.84 -19.79 -13.57
CA VAL A 79 21.65 -19.94 -14.80
C VAL A 79 21.16 -19.00 -15.91
N PHE A 80 19.91 -18.57 -15.86
CA PHE A 80 19.33 -17.62 -16.79
C PHE A 80 19.33 -16.22 -16.20
N LEU A 81 19.42 -15.23 -17.08
CA LEU A 81 19.37 -13.82 -16.72
C LEU A 81 17.99 -13.26 -17.05
N ASP A 82 17.43 -12.56 -16.09
CA ASP A 82 16.29 -11.67 -16.24
C ASP A 82 16.79 -10.23 -16.27
N ARG A 83 15.87 -9.28 -16.49
CA ARG A 83 16.22 -7.87 -16.56
C ARG A 83 15.38 -7.04 -15.61
N VAL A 84 16.03 -6.09 -14.94
CA VAL A 84 15.35 -5.06 -14.16
C VAL A 84 15.49 -3.73 -14.89
N HIS A 85 14.35 -3.10 -15.16
CA HIS A 85 14.28 -1.75 -15.72
C HIS A 85 13.85 -0.77 -14.63
N THR A 86 14.52 0.37 -14.52
CA THR A 86 14.17 1.44 -13.58
C THR A 86 13.84 2.69 -14.36
N PHE A 87 12.57 3.10 -14.30
CA PHE A 87 12.09 4.33 -14.92
C PHE A 87 12.12 5.45 -13.89
N HIS A 88 12.80 6.54 -14.23
CA HIS A 88 12.89 7.73 -13.39
C HIS A 88 12.00 8.84 -13.95
N TYR A 89 11.12 9.35 -13.11
CA TYR A 89 10.32 10.55 -13.33
C TYR A 89 10.64 11.59 -12.25
N PRO A 90 10.42 12.89 -12.50
CA PRO A 90 10.55 13.91 -11.46
C PRO A 90 9.60 13.66 -10.28
N GLY A 91 10.12 13.04 -9.23
CA GLY A 91 9.38 12.73 -8.01
C GLY A 91 8.72 11.35 -7.94
N MET A 92 9.03 10.48 -8.91
CA MET A 92 8.57 9.09 -8.94
C MET A 92 9.63 8.17 -9.57
N VAL A 93 9.76 6.96 -9.04
CA VAL A 93 10.60 5.88 -9.61
C VAL A 93 9.76 4.62 -9.69
N ILE A 94 9.79 3.94 -10.84
CA ILE A 94 9.09 2.68 -11.06
C ILE A 94 10.12 1.64 -11.47
N ARG A 95 10.10 0.46 -10.84
CA ARG A 95 10.94 -0.67 -11.23
C ARG A 95 10.10 -1.78 -11.83
N PHE A 96 10.57 -2.32 -12.94
CA PHE A 96 9.98 -3.45 -13.63
C PHE A 96 10.95 -4.62 -13.61
N TYR A 97 10.41 -5.82 -13.47
CA TYR A 97 11.13 -7.07 -13.66
C TYR A 97 10.61 -7.75 -14.92
N GLU A 98 11.54 -8.04 -15.84
CA GLU A 98 11.30 -8.75 -17.08
C GLU A 98 11.87 -10.17 -16.94
N ALA A 99 10.97 -11.13 -16.77
CA ALA A 99 11.29 -12.56 -16.74
C ALA A 99 11.52 -13.04 -18.17
N MET A 100 12.78 -13.07 -18.60
CA MET A 100 13.18 -13.26 -20.00
C MET A 100 12.74 -14.61 -20.56
N LEU A 101 12.77 -15.67 -19.73
CA LEU A 101 12.30 -17.01 -20.14
C LEU A 101 10.80 -17.07 -20.38
N ALA A 102 10.01 -16.38 -19.55
CA ALA A 102 8.56 -16.39 -19.62
C ALA A 102 8.01 -15.35 -20.59
N GLY A 103 8.84 -14.39 -21.01
CA GLY A 103 8.41 -13.23 -21.80
C GLY A 103 7.38 -12.38 -21.07
N LYS A 104 7.49 -12.28 -19.73
CA LYS A 104 6.57 -11.52 -18.88
C LYS A 104 7.27 -10.38 -18.19
N GLU A 105 6.52 -9.32 -17.95
CA GLU A 105 6.98 -8.12 -17.25
C GLU A 105 5.99 -7.77 -16.13
N PHE A 106 6.52 -7.30 -15.00
CA PHE A 106 5.73 -6.90 -13.85
C PHE A 106 6.34 -5.69 -13.15
N VAL A 107 5.51 -4.85 -12.52
CA VAL A 107 5.98 -3.73 -11.69
C VAL A 107 6.41 -4.26 -10.33
N VAL A 108 7.70 -4.18 -9.99
CA VAL A 108 8.20 -4.65 -8.69
C VAL A 108 7.91 -3.67 -7.57
N ASP A 109 8.12 -2.38 -7.86
CA ASP A 109 7.85 -1.34 -6.89
C ASP A 109 7.70 0.03 -7.54
N ILE A 110 6.99 0.88 -6.81
CA ILE A 110 6.74 2.27 -7.16
C ILE A 110 7.08 3.12 -5.95
N ALA A 111 8.04 4.03 -6.10
CA ALA A 111 8.40 5.01 -5.09
C ALA A 111 7.94 6.40 -5.54
N VAL A 112 7.19 7.11 -4.70
CA VAL A 112 6.71 8.47 -4.96
C VAL A 112 7.10 9.39 -3.82
N ASN A 113 7.61 10.57 -4.14
CA ASN A 113 7.90 11.64 -3.18
C ASN A 113 7.33 13.00 -3.59
N SER A 114 6.40 13.00 -4.56
CA SER A 114 5.63 14.16 -5.00
C SER A 114 4.13 13.83 -4.99
N ASP A 115 3.31 14.80 -4.62
CA ASP A 115 1.84 14.71 -4.63
C ASP A 115 1.22 14.64 -6.03
N ARG A 116 1.99 14.96 -7.09
CA ARG A 116 1.54 14.97 -8.49
C ARG A 116 0.96 13.64 -8.98
N TYR A 117 1.46 12.51 -8.48
CA TYR A 117 1.20 11.19 -9.04
C TYR A 117 0.03 10.45 -8.36
N GLN A 118 -0.60 11.05 -7.35
CA GLN A 118 -1.64 10.40 -6.54
C GLN A 118 -2.87 11.29 -6.32
N PRO A 119 -3.43 11.92 -7.37
CA PRO A 119 -4.48 12.93 -7.19
C PRO A 119 -5.77 12.38 -6.55
N LEU A 120 -6.06 11.09 -6.74
CA LEU A 120 -7.27 10.42 -6.24
C LEU A 120 -6.98 9.47 -5.07
N SER A 121 -5.73 9.34 -4.64
CA SER A 121 -5.38 8.43 -3.56
C SER A 121 -5.81 9.02 -2.20
N PRO A 122 -6.44 8.23 -1.32
CA PRO A 122 -6.87 8.70 0.00
C PRO A 122 -5.70 9.08 0.91
N LEU A 123 -4.50 8.55 0.63
CA LEU A 123 -3.25 8.98 1.23
C LEU A 123 -2.27 9.39 0.15
N LYS A 124 -1.57 10.49 0.39
CA LYS A 124 -0.58 11.05 -0.54
C LYS A 124 0.61 11.62 0.19
N VAL A 125 1.64 11.99 -0.57
CA VAL A 125 2.73 12.81 -0.04
C VAL A 125 2.14 14.09 0.54
N GLY A 126 2.51 14.40 1.79
CA GLY A 126 1.96 15.49 2.60
C GLY A 126 0.84 15.09 3.56
N SER A 127 0.24 13.90 3.44
CA SER A 127 -0.76 13.41 4.41
C SER A 127 -0.15 13.35 5.82
N THR A 128 -0.93 13.72 6.84
CA THR A 128 -0.43 13.72 8.23
C THR A 128 -0.38 12.31 8.80
N THR A 129 0.39 12.09 9.87
CA THR A 129 0.35 10.82 10.62
C THR A 129 -1.07 10.45 11.06
N VAL A 130 -1.87 11.44 11.44
CA VAL A 130 -3.28 11.24 11.85
C VAL A 130 -4.13 10.76 10.69
N ASP A 131 -3.94 11.30 9.48
CA ASP A 131 -4.67 10.84 8.30
C ASP A 131 -4.28 9.40 7.94
N VAL A 132 -2.98 9.09 8.02
CA VAL A 132 -2.45 7.75 7.79
C VAL A 132 -3.04 6.75 8.78
N GLU A 133 -3.00 7.03 10.08
CA GLU A 133 -3.55 6.15 11.11
C GLU A 133 -5.06 5.99 11.00
N ARG A 134 -5.77 7.05 10.60
CA ARG A 134 -7.22 6.97 10.36
C ARG A 134 -7.55 6.06 9.19
N PHE A 135 -6.75 6.09 8.12
CA PHE A 135 -7.03 5.35 6.90
C PHE A 135 -6.48 3.91 6.95
N LEU A 136 -5.20 3.73 7.26
CA LEU A 136 -4.53 2.43 7.27
C LEU A 136 -4.49 1.75 8.65
N GLY A 137 -4.80 2.49 9.72
CA GLY A 137 -4.53 2.04 11.08
C GLY A 137 -3.06 2.20 11.48
N LEU A 138 -2.69 1.56 12.58
CA LEU A 138 -1.31 1.53 13.06
C LEU A 138 -0.43 0.69 12.11
N PRO A 139 0.83 1.09 11.88
CA PRO A 139 1.75 0.30 11.09
C PRO A 139 2.11 -1.01 11.79
N HIS A 140 2.42 -2.04 11.00
CA HIS A 140 2.96 -3.31 11.52
C HIS A 140 4.36 -3.11 12.10
N ILE A 141 5.17 -2.27 11.45
CA ILE A 141 6.52 -1.90 11.89
C ILE A 141 6.69 -0.39 11.79
N SER A 142 7.25 0.24 12.82
CA SER A 142 7.64 1.65 12.82
C SER A 142 9.08 1.78 13.33
N TYR A 143 9.99 2.23 12.46
CA TYR A 143 11.41 2.36 12.79
C TYR A 143 12.10 3.42 11.93
N ASN A 144 12.93 4.28 12.52
CA ASN A 144 13.67 5.35 11.83
C ASN A 144 12.81 6.19 10.87
N ASN A 145 11.63 6.60 11.34
CA ASN A 145 10.63 7.34 10.56
C ASN A 145 10.07 6.59 9.33
N ILE A 146 10.26 5.27 9.23
CA ILE A 146 9.62 4.44 8.23
C ILE A 146 8.50 3.64 8.90
N TRP A 147 7.30 3.76 8.35
CA TRP A 147 6.13 3.00 8.75
C TRP A 147 5.85 1.95 7.68
N ILE A 148 5.68 0.69 8.07
CA ILE A 148 5.49 -0.44 7.15
C ILE A 148 4.12 -1.06 7.40
N TYR A 149 3.38 -1.23 6.31
CA TYR A 149 2.09 -1.89 6.25
C TYR A 149 2.23 -3.11 5.33
N ASP A 150 2.32 -4.29 5.93
CA ASP A 150 2.32 -5.56 5.20
C ASP A 150 0.89 -6.01 4.91
N GLU A 151 0.64 -6.53 3.71
CA GLU A 151 -0.59 -7.27 3.43
C GLU A 151 -0.41 -8.73 3.82
N MET A 152 -1.00 -9.12 4.95
CA MET A 152 -0.80 -10.44 5.54
C MET A 152 -1.67 -11.55 4.93
N HIS A 153 -2.75 -11.20 4.21
CA HIS A 153 -3.73 -12.20 3.75
C HIS A 153 -3.66 -12.46 2.25
N ALA A 154 -3.61 -11.39 1.45
CA ALA A 154 -3.60 -11.53 0.00
C ALA A 154 -2.19 -11.71 -0.60
N GLY A 155 -1.14 -11.46 0.18
CA GLY A 155 0.24 -11.59 -0.27
C GLY A 155 0.62 -10.63 -1.40
N LEU A 156 -0.17 -9.58 -1.65
CA LEU A 156 0.01 -8.68 -2.80
C LEU A 156 1.27 -7.81 -2.69
N GLY A 157 1.76 -7.59 -1.47
CA GLY A 157 2.92 -6.75 -1.23
C GLY A 157 2.90 -6.04 0.11
N ARG A 158 3.57 -4.89 0.14
CA ARG A 158 3.62 -3.98 1.27
C ARG A 158 3.67 -2.53 0.84
N VAL A 159 3.28 -1.65 1.75
CA VAL A 159 3.50 -0.21 1.64
C VAL A 159 4.45 0.25 2.73
N CYS A 160 5.45 1.03 2.33
CA CYS A 160 6.35 1.73 3.23
C CYS A 160 6.13 3.24 3.11
N LEU A 161 5.81 3.90 4.21
CA LEU A 161 5.69 5.35 4.29
C LEU A 161 6.93 5.91 4.99
N ARG A 162 7.60 6.87 4.35
CA ARG A 162 8.63 7.66 5.02
C ARG A 162 8.00 8.89 5.62
N MET A 163 8.07 9.01 6.93
CA MET A 163 7.53 10.11 7.69
C MET A 163 8.60 11.18 7.93
N LYS A 164 8.20 12.45 7.93
CA LYS A 164 9.05 13.56 8.35
C LYS A 164 8.17 14.69 8.86
N ASP A 165 8.52 15.26 10.00
CA ASP A 165 7.81 16.41 10.60
C ASP A 165 6.29 16.19 10.73
N GLY A 166 5.88 14.96 11.06
CA GLY A 166 4.47 14.59 11.23
C GLY A 166 3.68 14.33 9.94
N ALA A 167 4.35 14.28 8.79
CA ALA A 167 3.71 14.06 7.49
C ALA A 167 4.43 13.01 6.64
N VAL A 168 3.72 12.45 5.66
CA VAL A 168 4.24 11.53 4.65
C VAL A 168 5.15 12.29 3.70
N GLN A 169 6.42 11.94 3.65
CA GLN A 169 7.41 12.50 2.73
C GLN A 169 7.57 11.64 1.46
N ALA A 170 7.39 10.32 1.58
CA ALA A 170 7.44 9.41 0.45
C ALA A 170 6.61 8.16 0.73
N ILE A 171 6.11 7.57 -0.34
CA ILE A 171 5.36 6.31 -0.32
C ILE A 171 6.05 5.34 -1.26
N LEU A 172 6.28 4.13 -0.79
CA LEU A 172 6.84 3.02 -1.56
C LEU A 172 5.86 1.86 -1.52
N TRP A 173 5.33 1.50 -2.69
CA TRP A 173 4.63 0.23 -2.89
C TRP A 173 5.64 -0.80 -3.34
N GLN A 174 5.68 -1.95 -2.69
CA GLN A 174 6.47 -3.10 -3.12
C GLN A 174 5.52 -4.26 -3.33
N PHE A 175 5.53 -4.83 -4.53
CA PHE A 175 4.62 -5.90 -4.91
C PHE A 175 5.35 -7.23 -4.86
N TYR A 176 4.66 -8.27 -4.41
CA TYR A 176 5.18 -9.62 -4.43
C TYR A 176 4.63 -10.37 -5.64
N PHE A 177 5.52 -11.12 -6.27
CA PHE A 177 5.21 -11.98 -7.41
C PHE A 177 5.73 -13.37 -7.06
N ASP A 178 4.92 -14.38 -7.33
CA ASP A 178 5.27 -15.80 -7.27
C ASP A 178 5.01 -16.41 -8.66
#